data_AF-A0A1R3KBH5-F1
#
_entry.id   AF-A0A1R3KBH5-F1
#
_cell.length_a   1.000
_cell.length_b   1.000
_cell.length_c   1.000
_cell.angle_alpha   90.00
_cell.angle_beta   90.00
_cell.angle_gamma   90.00
#
_symmetry.space_group_name_H-M   'P 1'
#
loop_
_entity.id
_entity.type
_entity.pdbx_description
1 polymer ?
#
loop_
_entity_poly.entity_id
_entity_poly.type
_entity_poly.pdbx_seq_one_letter_code
_entity_poly.pdbx_strand_id
1 'polypeptide(L)'
;MASLSSSSYLRIFLLVFFFCYSSVQAANLPFHPRDVLPLLPKQVSWPIINYLSSAVDLLPSFVGSVSSPNNTVEWKGACFYENTAWMEFHNKSGSEFGGGTLHIKVSNAHSWTWMLGTLEALWDVFPLFTNTGWGEKSNIAFLEKHMGASFEERPQPWYTNISVDDVHSGDFLAISKIRGRWGGFETLEKWVSGAYAGHTAVCLKDSEGKLWVGESGHENEEGEDIIAVIPWDEWWEFELNKDDSDPHIAFLPLHPDIRAKFNETAAWEYALSMSGKPYGYKVVNAYESCVLRVAVASVMTVWSKIQPEYAANMWNEALNKRLGTQNLDLPEILVEVEKRGSSFDELLTIPEQDNWTYSDGKSTSCIAFVLELYKEAGLFDPISDSVQVTEFTIKDAYSLKFFENNSSRLPKWCNDADNVELPYCQILGKYRMELPGYNSMDPYPHMNERCPSMPPKYYRPENC
;
A
#
# COMPACT_ATOMS: atom_id res chain seq x y z
N MET A 1 -58.23 29.58 -33.12
CA MET A 1 -58.74 29.19 -31.78
C MET A 1 -58.83 27.67 -31.79
N ALA A 2 -58.09 26.87 -31.02
CA ALA A 2 -57.22 27.12 -29.88
C ALA A 2 -55.92 26.30 -30.03
N SER A 3 -54.81 26.84 -29.54
CA SER A 3 -53.51 26.16 -29.48
C SER A 3 -53.54 25.05 -28.42
N LEU A 4 -53.36 23.81 -28.84
CA LEU A 4 -53.05 22.71 -27.92
C LEU A 4 -51.60 22.87 -27.44
N SER A 5 -51.45 23.14 -26.15
CA SER A 5 -50.18 23.37 -25.45
C SER A 5 -49.26 22.14 -25.52
N SER A 6 -47.96 22.37 -25.71
CA SER A 6 -46.91 21.33 -25.75
C SER A 6 -46.84 20.49 -24.46
N SER A 7 -47.51 20.94 -23.38
CA SER A 7 -47.62 20.21 -22.12
C SER A 7 -48.47 18.94 -22.21
N SER A 8 -49.37 18.81 -23.20
CA SER A 8 -50.25 17.63 -23.30
C SER A 8 -49.54 16.43 -23.92
N TYR A 9 -48.61 16.65 -24.85
CA TYR A 9 -47.78 15.60 -25.45
C TYR A 9 -46.75 15.05 -24.46
N LEU A 10 -46.15 15.91 -23.63
CA LEU A 10 -45.17 15.49 -22.62
C LEU A 10 -45.80 14.62 -21.52
N ARG A 11 -47.05 14.88 -21.14
CA ARG A 11 -47.77 14.07 -20.14
C ARG A 11 -48.21 12.71 -20.68
N ILE A 12 -48.60 12.62 -21.95
CA ILE A 12 -48.90 11.33 -22.60
C ILE A 12 -47.60 10.52 -22.77
N PHE A 13 -46.49 11.16 -23.13
CA PHE A 13 -45.19 10.48 -23.27
C PHE A 13 -44.66 9.95 -21.93
N LEU A 14 -44.80 10.71 -20.84
CA LEU A 14 -44.42 10.27 -19.50
C LEU A 14 -45.30 9.14 -18.96
N LEU A 15 -46.61 9.13 -19.28
CA LEU A 15 -47.52 8.06 -18.87
C LEU A 15 -47.28 6.76 -19.66
N VAL A 16 -46.91 6.85 -20.94
CA VAL A 16 -46.52 5.65 -21.74
C VAL A 16 -45.14 5.12 -21.30
N PHE A 17 -44.20 6.00 -20.90
CA PHE A 17 -42.91 5.58 -20.35
C PHE A 17 -43.06 4.90 -18.98
N PHE A 18 -43.99 5.36 -18.14
CA PHE A 18 -44.25 4.76 -16.82
C PHE A 18 -44.96 3.40 -16.88
N PHE A 19 -45.81 3.16 -17.89
CA PHE A 19 -46.51 1.88 -18.05
C PHE A 19 -45.72 0.81 -18.83
N CYS A 20 -44.62 1.18 -19.50
CA CYS A 20 -43.71 0.20 -20.13
C CYS A 20 -42.58 -0.30 -19.20
N TYR A 21 -42.45 0.24 -17.98
CA TYR A 21 -41.38 -0.14 -17.05
C TYR A 21 -41.69 -1.32 -16.12
N SER A 22 -42.88 -1.93 -16.22
CA SER A 22 -43.28 -3.11 -15.43
C SER A 22 -42.91 -4.46 -16.05
N SER A 23 -42.09 -4.48 -17.10
CA SER A 23 -41.54 -5.72 -17.66
C SER A 23 -40.24 -5.46 -18.42
N VAL A 24 -39.18 -5.09 -17.71
CA VAL A 24 -37.82 -5.13 -18.25
C VAL A 24 -37.21 -6.47 -17.84
N GLN A 25 -37.37 -7.48 -18.71
CA GLN A 25 -36.43 -8.60 -18.76
C GLN A 25 -35.02 -8.05 -18.98
N ALA A 26 -34.02 -8.66 -18.33
CA ALA A 26 -32.60 -8.36 -18.45
C ALA A 26 -32.22 -7.98 -19.90
N ALA A 27 -31.93 -6.70 -20.13
CA ALA A 27 -31.39 -6.25 -21.40
C ALA A 27 -29.92 -6.68 -21.45
N ASN A 28 -29.57 -7.52 -22.44
CA ASN A 28 -28.19 -7.85 -22.74
C ASN A 28 -27.41 -6.57 -23.06
N LEU A 29 -26.26 -6.39 -22.43
CA LEU A 29 -25.37 -5.25 -22.66
C LEU A 29 -24.89 -5.22 -24.12
N PRO A 30 -24.69 -4.03 -24.72
CA PRO A 30 -24.21 -3.90 -26.10
C PRO A 30 -22.75 -4.31 -26.27
N PHE A 31 -22.00 -4.51 -25.17
CA PHE A 31 -20.62 -4.95 -25.18
C PHE A 31 -20.34 -5.90 -24.01
N HIS A 32 -19.59 -6.97 -24.29
CA HIS A 32 -19.07 -7.93 -23.33
C HIS A 32 -17.74 -7.37 -22.74
N PRO A 33 -17.32 -7.74 -21.52
CA PRO A 33 -15.96 -7.45 -21.01
C PRO A 33 -14.81 -7.84 -21.97
N ARG A 34 -15.10 -8.71 -22.95
CA ARG A 34 -14.18 -9.13 -24.02
C ARG A 34 -13.97 -8.06 -25.10
N ASP A 35 -14.78 -7.02 -25.12
CA ASP A 35 -14.78 -5.99 -26.16
C ASP A 35 -13.87 -4.80 -25.82
N VAL A 36 -13.47 -4.66 -24.54
CA VAL A 36 -12.53 -3.61 -24.04
C VAL A 36 -11.06 -4.09 -24.06
N LEU A 37 -10.88 -5.40 -24.27
CA LEU A 37 -9.62 -6.14 -24.20
C LEU A 37 -8.52 -5.80 -25.21
N PRO A 38 -8.79 -5.23 -26.40
CA PRO A 38 -7.73 -4.80 -27.33
C PRO A 38 -6.86 -3.66 -26.80
N LEU A 39 -7.22 -3.04 -25.67
CA LEU A 39 -6.53 -1.89 -25.06
C LEU A 39 -5.57 -2.27 -23.92
N LEU A 40 -5.45 -3.57 -23.57
CA LEU A 40 -4.60 -4.05 -22.47
C LEU A 40 -3.36 -4.80 -22.97
N PRO A 41 -2.20 -4.70 -22.28
CA PRO A 41 -1.01 -5.51 -22.58
C PRO A 41 -1.34 -7.00 -22.51
N LYS A 42 -0.97 -7.76 -23.57
CA LYS A 42 -1.35 -9.17 -23.74
C LYS A 42 -0.83 -10.10 -22.64
N GLN A 43 0.25 -9.74 -21.95
CA GLN A 43 0.83 -10.54 -20.86
C GLN A 43 -0.02 -10.56 -19.59
N VAL A 44 -0.76 -9.48 -19.31
CA VAL A 44 -1.60 -9.36 -18.10
C VAL A 44 -3.03 -9.83 -18.35
N SER A 45 -3.55 -9.57 -19.55
CA SER A 45 -4.97 -9.76 -19.85
C SER A 45 -5.37 -11.23 -20.06
N TRP A 46 -4.53 -12.06 -20.67
CA TRP A 46 -4.88 -13.44 -21.03
C TRP A 46 -5.05 -14.42 -19.85
N PRO A 47 -4.23 -14.37 -18.79
CA PRO A 47 -4.44 -15.20 -17.59
C PRO A 47 -5.72 -14.82 -16.83
N ILE A 48 -6.00 -13.51 -16.74
CA ILE A 48 -7.21 -12.97 -16.08
C ILE A 48 -8.48 -13.39 -16.84
N ILE A 49 -8.46 -13.40 -18.18
CA ILE A 49 -9.56 -13.85 -19.06
C ILE A 49 -9.99 -15.29 -18.78
N ASN A 50 -9.04 -16.18 -18.51
CA ASN A 50 -9.34 -17.60 -18.34
C ASN A 50 -9.83 -17.94 -16.93
N TYR A 51 -9.56 -17.08 -15.95
CA TYR A 51 -9.93 -17.32 -14.55
C TYR A 51 -11.28 -16.66 -14.17
N LEU A 52 -11.59 -15.47 -14.68
CA LEU A 52 -12.82 -14.73 -14.33
C LEU A 52 -14.01 -15.08 -15.26
N SER A 53 -14.26 -16.37 -15.46
CA SER A 53 -15.23 -16.86 -16.45
C SER A 53 -16.67 -16.94 -15.93
N SER A 54 -16.85 -16.88 -14.60
CA SER A 54 -18.14 -16.98 -13.93
C SER A 54 -18.16 -16.17 -12.62
N ALA A 55 -19.36 -15.83 -12.15
CA ALA A 55 -19.55 -15.17 -10.85
C ALA A 55 -19.08 -16.03 -9.66
N VAL A 56 -18.92 -17.34 -9.85
CA VAL A 56 -18.39 -18.29 -8.87
C VAL A 56 -16.88 -18.11 -8.70
N ASP A 57 -16.17 -17.65 -9.74
CA ASP A 57 -14.72 -17.40 -9.73
C ASP A 57 -14.35 -16.12 -8.94
N LEU A 58 -15.37 -15.34 -8.55
CA LEU A 58 -15.30 -14.12 -7.74
C LEU A 58 -15.93 -14.30 -6.36
N LEU A 59 -16.38 -15.51 -6.01
CA LEU A 59 -16.91 -15.77 -4.67
C LEU A 59 -15.77 -15.62 -3.65
N PRO A 60 -15.96 -14.83 -2.58
CA PRO A 60 -14.91 -14.61 -1.60
C PRO A 60 -14.48 -15.94 -0.97
N SER A 61 -13.18 -16.15 -0.83
CA SER A 61 -12.55 -17.28 -0.13
C SER A 61 -13.05 -17.46 1.32
N PHE A 62 -13.77 -16.47 1.86
CA PHE A 62 -14.43 -16.48 3.18
C PHE A 62 -15.56 -17.49 3.32
N VAL A 63 -16.04 -18.06 2.21
CA VAL A 63 -16.92 -19.23 2.28
C VAL A 63 -16.18 -20.44 2.90
N GLY A 64 -14.85 -20.39 3.00
CA GLY A 64 -14.05 -21.32 3.78
C GLY A 64 -14.28 -21.27 5.30
N SER A 65 -14.79 -20.17 5.86
CA SER A 65 -15.07 -20.04 7.31
C SER A 65 -16.41 -20.64 7.75
N VAL A 66 -17.12 -21.26 6.81
CA VAL A 66 -18.48 -21.76 7.04
C VAL A 66 -18.41 -23.12 7.73
N SER A 67 -18.41 -23.10 9.07
CA SER A 67 -18.44 -24.28 9.93
C SER A 67 -19.88 -24.72 10.28
N SER A 68 -20.16 -26.02 10.18
CA SER A 68 -21.44 -26.63 10.59
C SER A 68 -21.53 -26.83 12.12
N PRO A 69 -22.71 -26.92 12.76
CA PRO A 69 -24.08 -26.84 12.21
C PRO A 69 -24.86 -25.56 12.62
N ASN A 70 -24.25 -24.64 13.37
CA ASN A 70 -24.93 -23.45 13.90
C ASN A 70 -24.32 -22.11 13.48
N ASN A 71 -23.25 -22.10 12.66
CA ASN A 71 -22.60 -20.86 12.25
C ASN A 71 -23.04 -20.47 10.83
N THR A 72 -24.00 -19.54 10.76
CA THR A 72 -24.28 -18.80 9.53
C THR A 72 -23.29 -17.64 9.46
N VAL A 73 -22.48 -17.60 8.41
CA VAL A 73 -21.59 -16.47 8.15
C VAL A 73 -22.38 -15.42 7.39
N GLU A 74 -22.55 -14.25 7.99
CA GLU A 74 -23.19 -13.10 7.34
C GLU A 74 -22.13 -12.07 6.91
N TRP A 75 -22.22 -11.57 5.70
CA TRP A 75 -21.37 -10.47 5.24
C TRP A 75 -22.11 -9.52 4.31
N LYS A 76 -21.64 -8.27 4.29
CA LYS A 76 -22.04 -7.29 3.28
C LYS A 76 -21.08 -7.41 2.11
N GLY A 77 -21.61 -7.75 0.95
CA GLY A 77 -20.86 -7.96 -0.28
C GLY A 77 -20.99 -6.77 -1.22
N ALA A 78 -20.06 -6.64 -2.17
CA ALA A 78 -20.07 -5.56 -3.13
C ALA A 78 -21.35 -5.53 -4.02
N CYS A 79 -21.93 -6.70 -4.30
CA CYS A 79 -23.10 -6.84 -5.17
C CYS A 79 -24.44 -6.98 -4.42
N PHE A 80 -24.38 -7.40 -3.16
CA PHE A 80 -25.54 -7.80 -2.36
C PHE A 80 -25.27 -7.39 -0.90
N TYR A 81 -26.17 -6.62 -0.31
CA TYR A 81 -25.98 -6.12 1.05
C TYR A 81 -26.15 -7.19 2.12
N GLU A 82 -26.87 -8.25 1.81
CA GLU A 82 -27.18 -9.33 2.74
C GLU A 82 -26.74 -10.63 2.10
N ASN A 83 -25.57 -11.11 2.51
CA ASN A 83 -25.10 -12.42 2.12
C ASN A 83 -25.00 -13.28 3.35
N THR A 84 -25.42 -14.52 3.21
CA THR A 84 -25.36 -15.53 4.25
C THR A 84 -24.84 -16.81 3.63
N ALA A 85 -23.95 -17.51 4.32
CA ALA A 85 -23.48 -18.82 3.92
C ALA A 85 -23.51 -19.79 5.11
N TRP A 86 -23.93 -21.03 4.87
CA TRP A 86 -23.91 -22.12 5.85
C TRP A 86 -23.53 -23.44 5.17
N MET A 87 -22.93 -24.35 5.93
CA MET A 87 -22.42 -25.64 5.43
C MET A 87 -23.17 -26.78 6.10
N GLU A 88 -23.70 -27.68 5.29
CA GLU A 88 -24.35 -28.91 5.73
C GLU A 88 -23.43 -30.09 5.45
N PHE A 89 -22.76 -30.63 6.47
CA PHE A 89 -21.98 -31.85 6.32
C PHE A 89 -22.89 -33.07 6.18
N HIS A 90 -22.56 -33.93 5.22
CA HIS A 90 -23.24 -35.18 4.99
C HIS A 90 -22.25 -36.34 4.82
N ASN A 91 -22.47 -37.44 5.53
CA ASN A 91 -21.63 -38.63 5.41
C ASN A 91 -22.21 -39.64 4.40
N LYS A 92 -22.58 -39.17 3.21
CA LYS A 92 -23.21 -40.00 2.16
C LYS A 92 -22.20 -40.68 1.22
N SER A 93 -20.95 -40.22 1.21
CA SER A 93 -19.87 -40.71 0.33
C SER A 93 -19.15 -41.94 0.87
N GLY A 94 -19.29 -42.27 2.16
CA GLY A 94 -18.58 -43.39 2.80
C GLY A 94 -17.05 -43.20 2.90
N SER A 95 -16.54 -42.01 2.57
CA SER A 95 -15.13 -41.63 2.77
C SER A 95 -14.85 -41.29 4.24
N GLU A 96 -13.60 -41.46 4.67
CA GLU A 96 -13.17 -41.15 6.05
C GLU A 96 -13.41 -39.69 6.46
N PHE A 97 -13.48 -38.77 5.49
CA PHE A 97 -13.71 -37.34 5.69
C PHE A 97 -15.16 -36.89 5.45
N GLY A 98 -16.08 -37.77 5.02
CA GLY A 98 -17.43 -37.40 4.60
C GLY A 98 -17.45 -36.43 3.40
N GLY A 99 -18.50 -35.60 3.29
CA GLY A 99 -18.63 -34.49 2.35
C GLY A 99 -19.55 -33.40 2.91
N GLY A 100 -19.77 -32.29 2.18
CA GLY A 100 -20.66 -31.23 2.63
C GLY A 100 -21.28 -30.44 1.49
N THR A 101 -22.47 -29.89 1.73
CA THR A 101 -23.15 -28.96 0.85
C THR A 101 -23.02 -27.56 1.41
N LEU A 102 -22.38 -26.68 0.64
CA LEU A 102 -22.32 -25.27 0.93
C LEU A 102 -23.56 -24.57 0.37
N HIS A 103 -24.30 -23.92 1.24
CA HIS A 103 -25.43 -23.09 0.88
C HIS A 103 -25.01 -21.62 0.94
N ILE A 104 -25.23 -20.90 -0.15
CA ILE A 104 -25.01 -19.45 -0.23
C ILE A 104 -26.34 -18.81 -0.57
N LYS A 105 -26.78 -17.89 0.26
CA LYS A 105 -27.95 -17.06 0.03
C LYS A 105 -27.54 -15.61 -0.03
N VAL A 106 -27.89 -14.96 -1.14
CA VAL A 106 -27.68 -13.54 -1.39
C VAL A 106 -29.02 -12.84 -1.54
N SER A 107 -29.17 -11.66 -0.93
CA SER A 107 -30.34 -10.79 -1.05
C SER A 107 -29.94 -9.32 -1.16
N ASN A 108 -30.89 -8.48 -1.58
CA ASN A 108 -30.69 -7.05 -1.80
C ASN A 108 -29.60 -6.74 -2.84
N ALA A 109 -29.82 -7.23 -4.07
CA ALA A 109 -28.95 -6.98 -5.21
C ALA A 109 -28.90 -5.49 -5.58
N HIS A 110 -27.70 -4.94 -5.73
CA HIS A 110 -27.50 -3.57 -6.23
C HIS A 110 -26.64 -3.62 -7.50
N SER A 111 -27.26 -4.10 -8.59
CA SER A 111 -26.57 -4.54 -9.81
C SER A 111 -26.06 -3.41 -10.72
N TRP A 112 -26.64 -2.20 -10.69
CA TRP A 112 -26.23 -1.11 -11.59
C TRP A 112 -25.07 -0.27 -11.09
N THR A 113 -24.95 -0.07 -9.78
CA THR A 113 -23.85 0.67 -9.13
C THR A 113 -22.57 -0.16 -9.02
N TRP A 114 -22.61 -1.49 -9.15
CA TRP A 114 -21.41 -2.33 -9.09
C TRP A 114 -20.61 -2.35 -10.39
N MET A 115 -21.24 -2.51 -11.56
CA MET A 115 -20.50 -2.41 -12.83
C MET A 115 -20.02 -0.98 -13.06
N LEU A 116 -20.86 0.02 -12.74
CA LEU A 116 -20.44 1.42 -12.76
C LEU A 116 -19.34 1.67 -11.73
N GLY A 117 -19.45 1.18 -10.50
CA GLY A 117 -18.44 1.37 -9.45
C GLY A 117 -17.12 0.64 -9.72
N THR A 118 -17.15 -0.54 -10.35
CA THR A 118 -15.94 -1.26 -10.78
C THR A 118 -15.30 -0.57 -11.98
N LEU A 119 -16.10 -0.09 -12.95
CA LEU A 119 -15.62 0.71 -14.07
C LEU A 119 -15.10 2.08 -13.61
N GLU A 120 -15.75 2.72 -12.64
CA GLU A 120 -15.34 3.97 -11.99
C GLU A 120 -14.06 3.76 -11.19
N ALA A 121 -13.94 2.67 -10.42
CA ALA A 121 -12.70 2.35 -9.70
C ALA A 121 -11.54 2.05 -10.67
N LEU A 122 -11.80 1.29 -11.75
CA LEU A 122 -10.81 1.07 -12.80
C LEU A 122 -10.46 2.39 -13.52
N TRP A 123 -11.44 3.27 -13.73
CA TRP A 123 -11.23 4.59 -14.34
C TRP A 123 -10.46 5.55 -13.42
N ASP A 124 -10.63 5.44 -12.10
CA ASP A 124 -9.89 6.24 -11.11
C ASP A 124 -8.46 5.69 -10.91
N VAL A 125 -8.24 4.37 -11.02
CA VAL A 125 -6.95 3.71 -10.73
C VAL A 125 -6.06 3.53 -11.95
N PHE A 126 -6.61 3.14 -13.11
CA PHE A 126 -5.81 2.91 -14.32
C PHE A 126 -4.94 4.12 -14.74
N PRO A 127 -5.45 5.37 -14.71
CA PRO A 127 -4.65 6.53 -15.10
C PRO A 127 -3.41 6.76 -14.23
N LEU A 128 -3.45 6.33 -12.96
CA LEU A 128 -2.40 6.55 -11.97
C LEU A 128 -1.04 5.99 -12.43
N PHE A 129 -1.07 4.89 -13.17
CA PHE A 129 0.14 4.19 -13.63
C PHE A 129 0.70 4.73 -14.95
N THR A 130 0.07 5.74 -15.56
CA THR A 130 0.53 6.27 -16.84
C THR A 130 1.62 7.31 -16.66
N ASN A 131 2.72 7.20 -17.42
CA ASN A 131 3.79 8.20 -17.38
C ASN A 131 3.49 9.39 -18.31
N THR A 132 2.44 10.14 -17.97
CA THR A 132 1.97 11.30 -18.76
C THR A 132 1.52 12.42 -17.83
N GLY A 133 1.34 13.63 -18.37
CA GLY A 133 0.70 14.73 -17.61
C GLY A 133 -0.77 14.44 -17.25
N TRP A 134 -1.41 13.44 -17.88
CA TRP A 134 -2.71 12.94 -17.42
C TRP A 134 -2.55 12.08 -16.17
N GLY A 135 -1.57 11.18 -16.17
CA GLY A 135 -1.24 10.36 -15.00
C GLY A 135 -0.85 11.20 -13.79
N GLU A 136 0.00 12.22 -13.96
CA GLU A 136 0.36 13.19 -12.91
C GLU A 136 -0.91 13.82 -12.29
N LYS A 137 -1.79 14.39 -13.12
CA LYS A 137 -3.05 15.00 -12.67
C LYS A 137 -3.98 14.00 -12.01
N SER A 138 -4.01 12.75 -12.47
CA SER A 138 -4.82 11.70 -11.87
C SER A 138 -4.30 11.29 -10.49
N ASN A 139 -2.98 11.18 -10.30
CA ASN A 139 -2.39 10.92 -8.99
C ASN A 139 -2.71 12.04 -8.00
N ILE A 140 -2.51 13.31 -8.42
CA ILE A 140 -2.87 14.49 -7.62
C ILE A 140 -4.35 14.47 -7.24
N ALA A 141 -5.24 14.34 -8.22
CA ALA A 141 -6.68 14.36 -7.97
C ALA A 141 -7.14 13.21 -7.06
N PHE A 142 -6.50 12.04 -7.15
CA PHE A 142 -6.78 10.91 -6.28
C PHE A 142 -6.39 11.22 -4.82
N LEU A 143 -5.17 11.72 -4.60
CA LEU A 143 -4.66 12.04 -3.26
C LEU A 143 -5.41 13.24 -2.63
N GLU A 144 -5.75 14.26 -3.41
CA GLU A 144 -6.61 15.38 -2.98
C GLU A 144 -7.99 14.86 -2.53
N LYS A 145 -8.63 14.01 -3.34
CA LYS A 145 -9.97 13.48 -3.09
C LYS A 145 -10.03 12.55 -1.89
N HIS A 146 -9.04 11.67 -1.74
CA HIS A 146 -9.09 10.57 -0.78
C HIS A 146 -8.33 10.83 0.52
N MET A 147 -7.35 11.73 0.50
CA MET A 147 -6.51 12.06 1.67
C MET A 147 -6.62 13.52 2.08
N GLY A 148 -7.14 14.41 1.22
CA GLY A 148 -7.13 15.85 1.46
C GLY A 148 -5.72 16.44 1.39
N ALA A 149 -4.80 15.78 0.67
CA ALA A 149 -3.47 16.32 0.38
C ALA A 149 -3.58 17.57 -0.50
N SER A 150 -2.59 18.46 -0.42
CA SER A 150 -2.43 19.62 -1.28
C SER A 150 -1.19 19.46 -2.16
N PHE A 151 -1.28 19.97 -3.39
CA PHE A 151 -0.19 19.95 -4.36
C PHE A 151 0.06 21.37 -4.85
N GLU A 152 0.48 22.24 -3.92
CA GLU A 152 0.85 23.61 -4.25
C GLU A 152 2.17 23.64 -5.02
N GLU A 153 2.18 24.27 -6.19
CA GLU A 153 3.40 24.39 -6.98
C GLU A 153 4.42 25.35 -6.32
N ARG A 154 5.68 24.91 -6.30
CA ARG A 154 6.82 25.68 -5.79
C ARG A 154 7.38 26.59 -6.88
N PRO A 155 7.99 27.74 -6.52
CA PRO A 155 8.71 28.56 -7.48
C PRO A 155 9.89 27.78 -8.09
N GLN A 156 10.22 28.08 -9.34
CA GLN A 156 11.40 27.51 -9.99
C GLN A 156 12.69 28.19 -9.49
N PRO A 157 13.82 27.45 -9.44
CA PRO A 157 13.99 26.05 -9.84
C PRO A 157 13.39 25.07 -8.80
N TRP A 158 12.89 23.93 -9.27
CA TRP A 158 12.30 22.88 -8.41
C TRP A 158 13.34 21.99 -7.71
N TYR A 159 14.56 22.47 -7.57
CA TYR A 159 15.63 21.79 -6.85
C TYR A 159 16.43 22.81 -6.04
N THR A 160 17.05 22.33 -4.96
CA THR A 160 17.92 23.13 -4.10
C THR A 160 19.38 22.71 -4.29
N ASN A 161 20.30 23.66 -4.33
CA ASN A 161 21.72 23.35 -4.38
C ASN A 161 22.23 23.01 -2.97
N ILE A 162 22.43 21.73 -2.71
CA ILE A 162 22.81 21.20 -1.40
C ILE A 162 24.33 21.26 -1.23
N SER A 163 24.78 21.66 -0.04
CA SER A 163 26.15 21.39 0.38
C SER A 163 26.23 20.03 1.08
N VAL A 164 26.97 19.09 0.49
CA VAL A 164 27.21 17.74 1.06
C VAL A 164 27.90 17.82 2.43
N ASP A 165 28.62 18.90 2.72
CA ASP A 165 29.24 19.12 4.03
C ASP A 165 28.21 19.26 5.17
N ASP A 166 27.03 19.81 4.86
CA ASP A 166 25.93 19.99 5.83
C ASP A 166 25.10 18.71 6.06
N VAL A 167 25.31 17.67 5.25
CA VAL A 167 24.63 16.38 5.36
C VAL A 167 25.39 15.46 6.32
N HIS A 168 24.70 14.70 7.16
CA HIS A 168 25.29 13.81 8.14
C HIS A 168 24.76 12.38 8.02
N SER A 169 25.54 11.42 8.51
CA SER A 169 25.10 10.04 8.65
C SER A 169 23.84 9.96 9.51
N GLY A 170 22.85 9.21 9.02
CA GLY A 170 21.55 9.07 9.63
C GLY A 170 20.55 10.16 9.26
N ASP A 171 20.90 11.18 8.47
CA ASP A 171 19.88 12.11 7.95
C ASP A 171 18.94 11.39 6.97
N PHE A 172 17.65 11.68 7.06
CA PHE A 172 16.59 10.89 6.40
C PHE A 172 16.10 11.57 5.12
N LEU A 173 15.77 10.77 4.11
CA LEU A 173 15.19 11.21 2.85
C LEU A 173 13.79 10.61 2.71
N ALA A 174 12.76 11.47 2.68
CA ALA A 174 11.40 11.09 2.34
C ALA A 174 11.14 11.42 0.87
N ILE A 175 10.73 10.43 0.08
CA ILE A 175 10.59 10.53 -1.37
C ILE A 175 9.13 10.29 -1.75
N SER A 176 8.63 11.08 -2.69
CA SER A 176 7.27 11.00 -3.21
C SER A 176 7.26 11.15 -4.72
N LYS A 177 6.91 10.07 -5.42
CA LYS A 177 6.69 10.01 -6.86
C LYS A 177 5.19 10.13 -7.14
N ILE A 178 4.85 10.80 -8.24
CA ILE A 178 3.44 11.10 -8.61
C ILE A 178 3.13 10.85 -10.09
N ARG A 179 4.05 10.20 -10.81
CA ARG A 179 3.89 9.88 -12.23
C ARG A 179 4.42 8.49 -12.57
N GLY A 180 3.86 7.87 -13.61
CA GLY A 180 4.34 6.58 -14.12
C GLY A 180 4.02 5.40 -13.20
N ARG A 181 4.69 4.26 -13.45
CA ARG A 181 4.47 3.01 -12.71
C ARG A 181 4.64 3.23 -11.21
N TRP A 182 5.77 3.82 -10.81
CA TRP A 182 6.11 4.04 -9.40
C TRP A 182 5.21 5.08 -8.74
N GLY A 183 4.88 6.19 -9.42
CA GLY A 183 3.90 7.15 -8.90
C GLY A 183 2.53 6.54 -8.63
N GLY A 184 2.05 5.64 -9.52
CA GLY A 184 0.79 4.92 -9.30
C GLY A 184 0.83 3.98 -8.09
N PHE A 185 1.91 3.23 -7.90
CA PHE A 185 2.09 2.38 -6.72
C PHE A 185 2.16 3.22 -5.43
N GLU A 186 2.99 4.25 -5.41
CA GLU A 186 3.14 5.12 -4.25
C GLU A 186 1.84 5.87 -3.91
N THR A 187 1.03 6.28 -4.89
CA THR A 187 -0.27 6.90 -4.64
C THR A 187 -1.21 5.97 -3.87
N LEU A 188 -1.23 4.69 -4.23
CA LEU A 188 -2.03 3.69 -3.51
C LEU A 188 -1.44 3.42 -2.13
N GLU A 189 -0.11 3.33 -2.02
CA GLU A 189 0.59 3.15 -0.74
C GLU A 189 0.31 4.30 0.23
N LYS A 190 0.46 5.55 -0.22
CA LYS A 190 0.13 6.77 0.51
C LYS A 190 -1.31 6.71 1.02
N TRP A 191 -2.23 6.30 0.15
CA TRP A 191 -3.64 6.17 0.53
C TRP A 191 -3.91 5.06 1.56
N VAL A 192 -3.26 3.90 1.50
CA VAL A 192 -3.51 2.83 2.49
C VAL A 192 -2.79 3.06 3.82
N SER A 193 -1.63 3.70 3.79
CA SER A 193 -0.80 3.98 4.98
C SER A 193 -1.10 5.33 5.64
N GLY A 194 -1.73 6.25 4.90
CA GLY A 194 -1.85 7.65 5.31
C GLY A 194 -0.53 8.42 5.24
N ALA A 195 0.54 7.83 4.70
CA ALA A 195 1.79 8.52 4.43
C ALA A 195 1.64 9.46 3.24
N TYR A 196 2.43 10.53 3.22
CA TYR A 196 2.47 11.49 2.11
C TYR A 196 3.78 11.38 1.30
N ALA A 197 4.64 10.46 1.71
CA ALA A 197 5.79 9.97 0.98
C ALA A 197 5.57 8.46 0.71
N GLY A 198 6.11 7.96 -0.40
CA GLY A 198 5.97 6.57 -0.83
C GLY A 198 7.29 5.81 -0.90
N HIS A 199 8.43 6.49 -0.70
CA HIS A 199 9.72 5.82 -0.58
C HIS A 199 10.62 6.54 0.41
N THR A 200 11.63 5.83 0.92
CA THR A 200 12.55 6.38 1.94
C THR A 200 13.98 5.90 1.72
N ALA A 201 14.92 6.75 2.09
CA ALA A 201 16.35 6.45 2.05
C ALA A 201 17.06 7.16 3.22
N VAL A 202 18.33 6.80 3.44
CA VAL A 202 19.16 7.37 4.52
C VAL A 202 20.54 7.76 4.02
N CYS A 203 21.02 8.90 4.48
CA CYS A 203 22.36 9.40 4.18
C CYS A 203 23.41 8.72 5.08
N LEU A 204 24.56 8.36 4.51
CA LEU A 204 25.71 7.79 5.21
C LEU A 204 27.00 8.44 4.72
N LYS A 205 27.85 8.92 5.62
CA LYS A 205 29.20 9.42 5.32
C LYS A 205 30.23 8.34 5.64
N ASP A 206 31.12 8.07 4.71
CA ASP A 206 32.23 7.14 4.97
C ASP A 206 33.36 7.81 5.77
N SER A 207 34.39 7.02 6.12
CA SER A 207 35.55 7.52 6.87
C SER A 207 36.36 8.59 6.13
N GLU A 208 36.17 8.74 4.81
CA GLU A 208 36.80 9.80 3.99
C GLU A 208 35.90 11.03 3.87
N GLY A 209 34.70 11.00 4.43
CA GLY A 209 33.70 12.06 4.37
C GLY A 209 32.87 12.07 3.08
N LYS A 210 32.97 11.05 2.23
CA LYS A 210 32.12 10.94 1.03
C LYS A 210 30.71 10.53 1.44
N LEU A 211 29.72 11.09 0.74
CA LEU A 211 28.32 10.84 1.03
C LEU A 211 27.77 9.70 0.16
N TRP A 212 26.98 8.87 0.79
CA TRP A 212 26.31 7.70 0.23
C TRP A 212 24.83 7.73 0.63
N VAL A 213 24.00 7.08 -0.16
CA VAL A 213 22.57 6.89 0.09
C VAL A 213 22.31 5.40 0.23
N GLY A 214 21.81 4.98 1.37
CA GLY A 214 21.29 3.64 1.59
C GLY A 214 19.78 3.62 1.35
N GLU A 215 19.30 2.70 0.52
CA GLU A 215 17.87 2.50 0.29
C GLU A 215 17.54 1.03 0.02
N SER A 216 16.30 0.64 0.29
CA SER A 216 15.74 -0.64 -0.16
C SER A 216 14.66 -0.38 -1.20
N GLY A 217 14.82 -0.93 -2.41
CA GLY A 217 13.92 -0.71 -3.54
C GLY A 217 14.62 -0.16 -4.78
N HIS A 218 15.93 -0.33 -4.86
CA HIS A 218 16.73 0.08 -6.01
C HIS A 218 16.73 -1.01 -7.09
N GLU A 219 16.36 -0.66 -8.32
CA GLU A 219 16.34 -1.61 -9.44
C GLU A 219 17.77 -1.86 -9.96
N ASN A 220 18.24 -3.11 -9.90
CA ASN A 220 19.56 -3.50 -10.43
C ASN A 220 19.56 -3.69 -11.97
N GLU A 221 20.71 -4.05 -12.55
CA GLU A 221 20.84 -4.26 -14.00
C GLU A 221 19.95 -5.41 -14.52
N GLU A 222 19.58 -6.35 -13.66
CA GLU A 222 18.68 -7.47 -13.92
C GLU A 222 17.19 -7.10 -13.81
N GLY A 223 16.85 -5.89 -13.37
CA GLY A 223 15.47 -5.44 -13.16
C GLY A 223 14.85 -5.91 -11.84
N GLU A 224 15.66 -6.30 -10.88
CA GLU A 224 15.24 -6.74 -9.54
C GLU A 224 15.38 -5.58 -8.54
N ASP A 225 14.38 -5.40 -7.68
CA ASP A 225 14.45 -4.42 -6.59
C ASP A 225 15.27 -4.98 -5.42
N ILE A 226 16.38 -4.31 -5.11
CA ILE A 226 17.35 -4.71 -4.08
C ILE A 226 17.60 -3.60 -3.06
N ILE A 227 18.30 -3.96 -1.99
CA ILE A 227 18.90 -3.04 -1.04
C ILE A 227 20.25 -2.57 -1.58
N ALA A 228 20.44 -1.27 -1.71
CA ALA A 228 21.64 -0.67 -2.30
C ALA A 228 22.23 0.41 -1.40
N VAL A 229 23.55 0.59 -1.51
CA VAL A 229 24.29 1.71 -0.94
C VAL A 229 25.03 2.39 -2.09
N ILE A 230 24.57 3.58 -2.47
CA ILE A 230 24.91 4.23 -3.74
C ILE A 230 25.65 5.54 -3.44
N PRO A 231 26.72 5.89 -4.18
CA PRO A 231 27.34 7.20 -4.05
C PRO A 231 26.32 8.33 -4.25
N TRP A 232 26.36 9.37 -3.42
CA TRP A 232 25.42 10.48 -3.50
C TRP A 232 25.32 11.10 -4.90
N ASP A 233 26.46 11.32 -5.56
CA ASP A 233 26.49 11.94 -6.89
C ASP A 233 25.77 11.09 -7.94
N GLU A 234 25.85 9.76 -7.82
CA GLU A 234 25.15 8.83 -8.72
C GLU A 234 23.65 8.80 -8.44
N TRP A 235 23.27 8.70 -7.16
CA TRP A 235 21.88 8.71 -6.73
C TRP A 235 21.19 10.03 -7.08
N TRP A 236 21.85 11.16 -6.80
CA TRP A 236 21.33 12.50 -7.09
C TRP A 236 21.22 12.77 -8.60
N GLU A 237 22.19 12.32 -9.41
CA GLU A 237 22.10 12.41 -10.87
C GLU A 237 20.92 11.61 -11.41
N PHE A 238 20.61 10.45 -10.83
CA PHE A 238 19.44 9.67 -11.18
C PHE A 238 18.14 10.43 -10.84
N GLU A 239 17.95 10.82 -9.58
CA GLU A 239 16.73 11.50 -9.12
C GLU A 239 16.48 12.82 -9.86
N LEU A 240 17.54 13.59 -10.15
CA LEU A 240 17.43 14.89 -10.80
C LEU A 240 17.17 14.78 -12.31
N ASN A 241 17.83 13.83 -13.00
CA ASN A 241 17.91 13.85 -14.46
C ASN A 241 17.38 12.59 -15.16
N LYS A 242 17.23 11.46 -14.45
CA LYS A 242 16.85 10.17 -15.06
C LYS A 242 15.52 9.63 -14.55
N ASP A 243 15.11 9.98 -13.33
CA ASP A 243 13.84 9.54 -12.79
C ASP A 243 12.68 10.27 -13.50
N ASP A 244 11.92 9.51 -14.29
CA ASP A 244 10.81 10.02 -15.08
C ASP A 244 9.46 10.01 -14.33
N SER A 245 9.45 9.61 -13.06
CA SER A 245 8.27 9.48 -12.19
C SER A 245 7.86 10.76 -11.45
N ASP A 246 8.54 11.87 -11.75
CA ASP A 246 8.34 13.18 -11.11
C ASP A 246 8.59 13.13 -9.59
N PRO A 247 9.84 12.86 -9.15
CA PRO A 247 10.17 12.68 -7.76
C PRO A 247 10.16 14.01 -6.99
N HIS A 248 9.69 13.93 -5.75
CA HIS A 248 9.71 14.99 -4.76
C HIS A 248 10.47 14.47 -3.55
N ILE A 249 11.44 15.23 -3.05
CA ILE A 249 12.35 14.74 -2.01
C ILE A 249 12.43 15.75 -0.88
N ALA A 250 12.09 15.30 0.32
CA ALA A 250 12.29 16.01 1.57
C ALA A 250 13.48 15.40 2.31
N PHE A 251 14.39 16.27 2.73
CA PHE A 251 15.53 15.99 3.58
C PHE A 251 15.21 16.39 5.02
N LEU A 252 15.37 15.42 5.94
CA LEU A 252 15.01 15.50 7.34
C LEU A 252 16.29 15.27 8.16
N PRO A 253 16.97 16.35 8.60
CA PRO A 253 18.17 16.21 9.42
C PRO A 253 17.84 15.60 10.79
N LEU A 254 18.71 14.76 11.33
CA LEU A 254 18.58 14.31 12.71
C LEU A 254 18.74 15.50 13.69
N HIS A 255 17.95 15.49 14.75
CA HIS A 255 18.13 16.41 15.86
C HIS A 255 19.52 16.22 16.48
N PRO A 256 20.24 17.29 16.90
CA PRO A 256 21.59 17.18 17.45
C PRO A 256 21.73 16.16 18.61
N ASP A 257 20.75 16.12 19.51
CA ASP A 257 20.75 15.18 20.64
C ASP A 257 20.56 13.71 20.22
N ILE A 258 19.88 13.47 19.09
CA ILE A 258 19.66 12.15 18.51
C ILE A 258 20.90 11.74 17.72
N ARG A 259 21.45 12.66 16.91
CA ARG A 259 22.71 12.48 16.19
C ARG A 259 23.87 12.15 17.13
N ALA A 260 23.92 12.75 18.31
CA ALA A 260 24.95 12.47 19.31
C ALA A 260 24.93 11.01 19.83
N LYS A 261 23.81 10.30 19.69
CA LYS A 261 23.66 8.88 20.04
C LYS A 261 23.91 7.94 18.87
N PHE A 262 23.90 8.46 17.65
CA PHE A 262 23.99 7.66 16.43
C PHE A 262 25.36 6.99 16.31
N ASN A 263 25.39 5.67 16.40
CA ASN A 263 26.60 4.88 16.17
C ASN A 263 26.81 4.64 14.67
N GLU A 264 27.64 5.49 14.07
CA GLU A 264 27.95 5.47 12.64
C GLU A 264 28.63 4.17 12.18
N THR A 265 29.47 3.55 13.02
CA THR A 265 30.12 2.29 12.67
C THR A 265 29.10 1.16 12.56
N ALA A 266 28.20 1.05 13.55
CA ALA A 266 27.14 0.03 13.53
C ALA A 266 26.16 0.25 12.38
N ALA A 267 25.82 1.51 12.08
CA ALA A 267 24.97 1.86 10.93
C ALA A 267 25.58 1.37 9.60
N TRP A 268 26.88 1.59 9.40
CA TRP A 268 27.60 1.12 8.22
C TRP A 268 27.70 -0.41 8.15
N GLU A 269 27.99 -1.08 9.27
CA GLU A 269 28.01 -2.55 9.32
C GLU A 269 26.67 -3.14 8.93
N TYR A 270 25.56 -2.58 9.43
CA TYR A 270 24.21 -2.99 9.05
C TYR A 270 23.94 -2.73 7.56
N ALA A 271 24.17 -1.52 7.07
CA ALA A 271 23.91 -1.15 5.67
C ALA A 271 24.66 -2.06 4.69
N LEU A 272 25.94 -2.32 4.95
CA LEU A 272 26.76 -3.23 4.13
C LEU A 272 26.31 -4.68 4.26
N SER A 273 25.86 -5.12 5.44
CA SER A 273 25.34 -6.48 5.63
C SER A 273 24.07 -6.75 4.83
N MET A 274 23.29 -5.71 4.54
CA MET A 274 22.02 -5.78 3.82
C MET A 274 22.17 -5.48 2.32
N SER A 275 23.24 -4.82 1.90
CA SER A 275 23.49 -4.50 0.49
C SER A 275 23.46 -5.76 -0.40
N GLY A 276 22.76 -5.66 -1.53
CA GLY A 276 22.53 -6.74 -2.49
C GLY A 276 21.44 -7.74 -2.10
N LYS A 277 20.78 -7.57 -0.95
CA LYS A 277 19.64 -8.42 -0.57
C LYS A 277 18.33 -7.96 -1.24
N PRO A 278 17.31 -8.85 -1.34
CA PRO A 278 16.04 -8.50 -1.96
C PRO A 278 15.24 -7.44 -1.20
N TYR A 279 14.40 -6.70 -1.92
CA TYR A 279 13.35 -5.87 -1.34
C TYR A 279 12.32 -6.66 -0.54
N GLY A 280 11.88 -6.12 0.59
CA GLY A 280 10.93 -6.76 1.50
C GLY A 280 9.46 -6.64 1.09
N TYR A 281 9.01 -7.36 0.05
CA TYR A 281 7.59 -7.41 -0.34
C TYR A 281 6.68 -8.22 0.61
N LYS A 282 7.26 -8.79 1.68
CA LYS A 282 6.65 -9.85 2.51
C LYS A 282 5.77 -9.33 3.66
N VAL A 283 5.84 -8.03 3.91
CA VAL A 283 5.09 -7.35 4.95
C VAL A 283 3.64 -7.18 4.51
N VAL A 284 2.76 -8.05 4.99
CA VAL A 284 1.30 -7.88 4.84
C VAL A 284 0.79 -7.19 6.09
N ASN A 285 0.79 -5.85 6.11
CA ASN A 285 0.21 -5.10 7.22
C ASN A 285 -1.31 -5.34 7.28
N ALA A 286 -1.82 -5.62 8.48
CA ALA A 286 -3.23 -5.86 8.72
C ALA A 286 -4.06 -4.57 8.56
N TYR A 287 -4.45 -4.27 7.33
CA TYR A 287 -5.35 -3.14 7.07
C TYR A 287 -6.78 -3.52 7.50
N GLU A 288 -7.18 -3.06 8.67
CA GLU A 288 -8.43 -3.45 9.35
C GLU A 288 -9.75 -2.90 8.73
N SER A 289 -9.83 -2.65 7.42
CA SER A 289 -11.08 -2.18 6.79
C SER A 289 -11.88 -3.33 6.18
N CYS A 290 -13.16 -3.51 6.56
CA CYS A 290 -14.04 -4.58 6.05
C CYS A 290 -14.17 -4.63 4.52
N VAL A 291 -13.98 -3.51 3.82
CA VAL A 291 -14.04 -3.43 2.35
C VAL A 291 -12.73 -3.91 1.71
N LEU A 292 -11.60 -3.72 2.42
CA LEU A 292 -10.27 -4.14 1.98
C LEU A 292 -9.95 -5.59 2.39
N ARG A 293 -10.55 -6.14 3.46
CA ARG A 293 -10.42 -7.56 3.86
C ARG A 293 -10.82 -8.51 2.72
N VAL A 294 -11.95 -8.23 2.08
CA VAL A 294 -12.47 -9.03 0.95
C VAL A 294 -11.63 -8.82 -0.31
N ALA A 295 -11.20 -7.58 -0.57
CA ALA A 295 -10.36 -7.27 -1.72
C ALA A 295 -8.96 -7.88 -1.58
N VAL A 296 -8.30 -7.76 -0.43
CA VAL A 296 -6.96 -8.30 -0.15
C VAL A 296 -6.96 -9.81 -0.26
N ALA A 297 -7.85 -10.52 0.45
CA ALA A 297 -7.90 -11.98 0.35
C ALA A 297 -8.28 -12.46 -1.07
N SER A 298 -9.16 -11.73 -1.79
CA SER A 298 -9.52 -12.08 -3.18
C SER A 298 -8.38 -11.79 -4.15
N VAL A 299 -7.66 -10.67 -3.99
CA VAL A 299 -6.46 -10.33 -4.76
C VAL A 299 -5.36 -11.35 -4.48
N MET A 300 -5.09 -11.68 -3.22
CA MET A 300 -4.12 -12.70 -2.83
C MET A 300 -4.49 -14.07 -3.41
N THR A 301 -5.77 -14.47 -3.38
CA THR A 301 -6.24 -15.75 -3.93
C THR A 301 -6.10 -15.79 -5.46
N VAL A 302 -6.50 -14.72 -6.16
CA VAL A 302 -6.42 -14.61 -7.62
C VAL A 302 -4.95 -14.58 -8.06
N TRP A 303 -4.12 -13.77 -7.40
CA TRP A 303 -2.70 -13.64 -7.72
C TRP A 303 -1.90 -14.91 -7.38
N SER A 304 -2.25 -15.62 -6.29
CA SER A 304 -1.69 -16.95 -5.97
C SER A 304 -1.96 -18.00 -7.03
N LYS A 305 -3.04 -17.86 -7.80
CA LYS A 305 -3.35 -18.77 -8.92
C LYS A 305 -2.77 -18.31 -10.26
N ILE A 306 -2.56 -17.00 -10.44
CA ILE A 306 -2.03 -16.44 -11.70
C ILE A 306 -0.50 -16.45 -11.72
N GLN A 307 0.17 -16.18 -10.60
CA GLN A 307 1.62 -16.18 -10.42
C GLN A 307 1.99 -16.86 -9.09
N PRO A 308 1.92 -18.21 -9.03
CA PRO A 308 2.08 -18.94 -7.78
C PRO A 308 3.47 -18.76 -7.14
N GLU A 309 4.53 -18.67 -7.94
CA GLU A 309 5.89 -18.43 -7.41
C GLU A 309 6.02 -17.03 -6.79
N TYR A 310 5.47 -16.00 -7.44
CA TYR A 310 5.50 -14.62 -6.95
C TYR A 310 4.62 -14.44 -5.70
N ALA A 311 3.44 -15.05 -5.66
CA ALA A 311 2.55 -15.03 -4.51
C ALA A 311 3.09 -15.82 -3.30
N ALA A 312 3.74 -16.97 -3.57
CA ALA A 312 4.44 -17.73 -2.53
C ALA A 312 5.54 -16.86 -1.88
N ASN A 313 6.25 -16.08 -2.72
CA ASN A 313 7.26 -15.14 -2.26
C ASN A 313 6.67 -13.91 -1.56
N MET A 314 5.44 -13.46 -1.85
CA MET A 314 4.88 -12.24 -1.26
C MET A 314 4.21 -12.42 0.11
N TRP A 315 3.54 -13.55 0.40
CA TRP A 315 2.79 -13.65 1.67
C TRP A 315 2.76 -15.03 2.30
N ASN A 316 2.88 -16.13 1.54
CA ASN A 316 2.72 -17.47 2.11
C ASN A 316 3.75 -17.75 3.19
N GLU A 317 5.02 -17.40 2.96
CA GLU A 317 6.07 -17.64 3.95
C GLU A 317 5.87 -16.81 5.22
N ALA A 318 5.48 -15.55 5.07
CA ALA A 318 5.22 -14.63 6.17
C ALA A 318 3.99 -15.07 7.01
N LEU A 319 2.93 -15.56 6.36
CA LEU A 319 1.76 -16.13 7.02
C LEU A 319 2.10 -17.44 7.76
N ASN A 320 2.93 -18.30 7.15
CA ASN A 320 3.42 -19.51 7.79
C ASN A 320 4.24 -19.18 9.05
N LYS A 321 5.12 -18.16 9.00
CA LYS A 321 5.88 -17.71 10.17
C LYS A 321 4.96 -17.24 11.30
N ARG A 322 3.96 -16.40 10.99
CA ARG A 322 2.93 -15.96 11.96
C ARG A 322 2.18 -17.13 12.58
N LEU A 323 1.84 -18.14 11.77
CA LEU A 323 1.14 -19.34 12.23
C LEU A 323 2.07 -20.37 12.92
N GLY A 324 3.39 -20.21 12.85
CA GLY A 324 4.35 -21.21 13.32
C GLY A 324 4.31 -22.52 12.50
N THR A 325 3.97 -22.43 11.21
CA THR A 325 3.96 -23.55 10.25
C THR A 325 5.02 -23.36 9.17
N GLN A 326 5.15 -24.33 8.26
CA GLN A 326 6.06 -24.24 7.12
C GLN A 326 5.40 -24.85 5.88
N ASN A 327 5.61 -24.23 4.72
CA ASN A 327 5.22 -24.73 3.41
C ASN A 327 3.72 -24.97 3.20
N LEU A 328 2.84 -24.36 4.02
CA LEU A 328 1.40 -24.35 3.74
C LEU A 328 1.09 -23.30 2.67
N ASP A 329 0.25 -23.64 1.70
CA ASP A 329 -0.31 -22.66 0.79
C ASP A 329 -1.43 -21.83 1.46
N LEU A 330 -1.90 -20.75 0.82
CA LEU A 330 -2.91 -19.87 1.40
C LEU A 330 -4.20 -20.61 1.83
N PRO A 331 -4.81 -21.47 1.01
CA PRO A 331 -5.93 -22.32 1.44
C PRO A 331 -5.63 -23.19 2.68
N GLU A 332 -4.46 -23.84 2.72
CA GLU A 332 -4.04 -24.66 3.84
C GLU A 332 -3.83 -23.84 5.11
N ILE A 333 -3.24 -22.64 5.00
CA ILE A 333 -3.12 -21.67 6.09
C ILE A 333 -4.49 -21.32 6.65
N LEU A 334 -5.47 -20.99 5.80
CA LEU A 334 -6.82 -20.63 6.24
C LEU A 334 -7.50 -21.77 7.01
N VAL A 335 -7.37 -23.01 6.50
CA VAL A 335 -7.89 -24.20 7.18
C VAL A 335 -7.19 -24.44 8.53
N GLU A 336 -5.87 -24.25 8.58
CA GLU A 336 -5.09 -24.46 9.81
C GLU A 336 -5.38 -23.39 10.87
N VAL A 337 -5.59 -22.14 10.45
CA VAL A 337 -6.06 -21.04 11.32
C VAL A 337 -7.40 -21.39 11.96
N GLU A 338 -8.36 -21.87 11.17
CA GLU A 338 -9.69 -22.27 11.67
C GLU A 338 -9.59 -23.49 12.61
N LYS A 339 -8.77 -24.50 12.29
CA LYS A 339 -8.52 -25.66 13.17
C LYS A 339 -7.99 -25.26 14.54
N ARG A 340 -7.24 -24.15 14.61
CA ARG A 340 -6.71 -23.59 15.87
C ARG A 340 -7.70 -22.67 16.58
N GLY A 341 -8.91 -22.50 16.05
CA GLY A 341 -9.94 -21.64 16.62
C GLY A 341 -9.64 -20.15 16.50
N SER A 342 -8.80 -19.74 15.54
CA SER A 342 -8.45 -18.35 15.24
C SER A 342 -9.09 -17.92 13.91
N SER A 343 -9.04 -16.62 13.60
CA SER A 343 -9.44 -16.06 12.31
C SER A 343 -8.22 -15.62 11.48
N PHE A 344 -8.41 -15.47 10.16
CA PHE A 344 -7.36 -14.94 9.28
C PHE A 344 -7.00 -13.49 9.63
N ASP A 345 -7.97 -12.70 10.09
CA ASP A 345 -7.74 -11.34 10.57
C ASP A 345 -6.81 -11.35 11.79
N GLU A 346 -7.06 -12.23 12.77
CA GLU A 346 -6.18 -12.41 13.94
C GLU A 346 -4.80 -12.96 13.57
N LEU A 347 -4.68 -13.72 12.48
CA LEU A 347 -3.37 -14.13 11.98
C LEU A 347 -2.58 -12.91 11.46
N LEU A 348 -3.24 -12.01 10.74
CA LEU A 348 -2.60 -10.81 10.19
C LEU A 348 -2.19 -9.81 11.28
N THR A 349 -2.83 -9.81 12.45
CA THR A 349 -2.44 -8.93 13.58
C THR A 349 -1.22 -9.43 14.35
N ILE A 350 -0.66 -10.59 14.01
CA ILE A 350 0.62 -11.04 14.57
C ILE A 350 1.74 -10.20 13.93
N PRO A 351 2.48 -9.40 14.74
CA PRO A 351 3.53 -8.54 14.20
C PRO A 351 4.63 -9.36 13.51
N GLU A 352 5.03 -8.89 12.34
CA GLU A 352 6.28 -9.30 11.73
C GLU A 352 7.43 -8.97 12.67
N GLN A 353 8.42 -9.86 12.74
CA GLN A 353 9.58 -9.64 13.60
C GLN A 353 10.78 -9.26 12.74
N ASP A 354 11.52 -8.23 13.14
CA ASP A 354 12.69 -7.71 12.41
C ASP A 354 13.76 -8.80 12.16
N ASN A 355 13.83 -9.81 13.05
CA ASN A 355 14.81 -10.90 12.93
C ASN A 355 14.38 -12.04 12.00
N TRP A 356 13.16 -11.99 11.44
CA TRP A 356 12.69 -13.03 10.54
C TRP A 356 13.54 -13.07 9.27
N THR A 357 13.96 -14.28 8.92
CA THR A 357 14.69 -14.57 7.68
C THR A 357 13.86 -15.50 6.83
N TYR A 358 13.78 -15.18 5.55
CA TYR A 358 12.97 -15.89 4.58
C TYR A 358 13.81 -16.82 3.69
N SER A 359 13.19 -17.61 2.82
CA SER A 359 13.90 -18.60 1.99
C SER A 359 14.92 -17.98 1.02
N ASP A 360 14.71 -16.74 0.62
CA ASP A 360 15.60 -15.90 -0.19
C ASP A 360 16.56 -15.03 0.65
N GLY A 361 16.54 -15.19 1.98
CA GLY A 361 17.41 -14.48 2.92
C GLY A 361 16.68 -13.41 3.74
N LYS A 362 17.46 -12.46 4.26
CA LYS A 362 16.91 -11.27 4.90
C LYS A 362 16.43 -10.31 3.82
N SER A 363 15.32 -9.63 4.06
CA SER A 363 14.80 -8.58 3.21
C SER A 363 14.06 -7.56 4.08
N THR A 364 14.04 -6.30 3.66
CA THR A 364 13.39 -5.20 4.38
C THR A 364 12.72 -4.28 3.37
N SER A 365 11.56 -3.71 3.70
CA SER A 365 10.98 -2.61 2.93
C SER A 365 11.87 -1.37 3.00
N CYS A 366 11.57 -0.35 2.18
CA CYS A 366 12.32 0.92 2.19
C CYS A 366 12.45 1.50 3.60
N ILE A 367 11.35 1.58 4.34
CA ILE A 367 11.34 2.18 5.67
C ILE A 367 11.89 1.26 6.76
N ALA A 368 11.60 -0.05 6.69
CA ALA A 368 12.16 -1.01 7.64
C ALA A 368 13.69 -1.02 7.56
N PHE A 369 14.28 -0.89 6.36
CA PHE A 369 15.73 -0.77 6.19
C PHE A 369 16.31 0.41 6.98
N VAL A 370 15.72 1.61 6.83
CA VAL A 370 16.20 2.83 7.49
C VAL A 370 16.03 2.73 9.02
N LEU A 371 14.90 2.20 9.48
CA LEU A 371 14.63 2.09 10.91
C LEU A 371 15.42 0.96 11.59
N GLU A 372 15.69 -0.15 10.92
CA GLU A 372 16.62 -1.16 11.43
C GLU A 372 18.04 -0.59 11.52
N LEU A 373 18.47 0.21 10.53
CA LEU A 373 19.73 0.95 10.62
C LEU A 373 19.76 1.88 11.84
N TYR A 374 18.66 2.57 12.15
CA TYR A 374 18.54 3.37 13.36
C TYR A 374 18.56 2.54 14.65
N LYS A 375 17.97 1.33 14.65
CA LYS A 375 18.04 0.41 15.78
C LYS A 375 19.47 -0.05 16.03
N GLU A 376 20.18 -0.49 15.00
CA GLU A 376 21.59 -0.89 15.09
C GLU A 376 22.51 0.29 15.47
N ALA A 377 22.17 1.51 15.03
CA ALA A 377 22.84 2.73 15.43
C ALA A 377 22.51 3.21 16.86
N GLY A 378 21.64 2.50 17.59
CA GLY A 378 21.30 2.79 19.00
C GLY A 378 20.25 3.89 19.21
N LEU A 379 19.53 4.33 18.16
CA LEU A 379 18.54 5.42 18.30
C LEU A 379 17.27 5.01 19.05
N PHE A 380 16.95 3.71 19.08
CA PHE A 380 15.80 3.17 19.81
C PHE A 380 16.14 2.71 21.23
N ASP A 381 17.38 2.87 21.70
CA ASP A 381 17.74 2.43 23.06
C ASP A 381 17.02 3.25 24.15
N PRO A 382 16.57 2.60 25.25
CA PRO A 382 16.77 1.19 25.61
C PRO A 382 15.63 0.26 25.17
N ILE A 383 14.72 0.71 24.30
CA ILE A 383 13.50 -0.02 23.92
C ILE A 383 13.64 -0.80 22.61
N SER A 384 14.84 -0.84 22.02
CA SER A 384 15.12 -1.46 20.71
C SER A 384 14.55 -2.88 20.58
N ASP A 385 14.71 -3.72 21.61
CA ASP A 385 14.19 -5.10 21.63
C ASP A 385 12.66 -5.20 21.64
N SER A 386 11.97 -4.13 22.03
CA SER A 386 10.51 -4.09 22.17
C SER A 386 9.81 -3.36 21.01
N VAL A 387 10.54 -2.97 19.96
CA VAL A 387 9.99 -2.27 18.80
C VAL A 387 10.26 -3.11 17.56
N GLN A 388 9.22 -3.51 16.83
CA GLN A 388 9.35 -4.16 15.52
C GLN A 388 9.20 -3.09 14.43
N VAL A 389 10.30 -2.69 13.80
CA VAL A 389 10.27 -1.63 12.79
C VAL A 389 9.72 -2.09 11.46
N THR A 390 9.59 -3.41 11.25
CA THR A 390 8.83 -3.99 10.12
C THR A 390 7.35 -3.58 10.13
N GLU A 391 6.80 -3.21 11.28
CA GLU A 391 5.40 -2.75 11.42
C GLU A 391 5.23 -1.24 11.14
N PHE A 392 6.32 -0.50 10.88
CA PHE A 392 6.25 0.95 10.68
C PHE A 392 5.88 1.27 9.23
N THR A 393 4.98 2.23 9.06
CA THR A 393 4.80 2.92 7.77
C THR A 393 5.77 4.08 7.64
N ILE A 394 5.90 4.63 6.44
CA ILE A 394 6.68 5.85 6.20
C ILE A 394 6.18 7.02 7.07
N LYS A 395 4.85 7.09 7.30
CA LYS A 395 4.25 8.08 8.20
C LYS A 395 4.76 7.96 9.62
N ASP A 396 4.80 6.74 10.14
CA ASP A 396 5.23 6.49 11.52
C ASP A 396 6.68 6.90 11.69
N ALA A 397 7.52 6.64 10.70
CA ALA A 397 8.92 7.02 10.71
C ALA A 397 9.15 8.53 10.74
N TYR A 398 8.61 9.30 9.79
CA TYR A 398 8.82 10.75 9.79
C TYR A 398 8.12 11.46 10.96
N SER A 399 7.19 10.78 11.64
CA SER A 399 6.52 11.27 12.85
C SER A 399 7.36 11.11 14.11
N LEU A 400 8.41 10.29 14.10
CA LEU A 400 9.30 10.12 15.24
C LEU A 400 10.01 11.42 15.58
N LYS A 401 10.20 11.67 16.88
CA LYS A 401 10.95 12.81 17.43
C LYS A 401 12.46 12.69 17.24
N PHE A 402 12.89 12.24 16.08
CA PHE A 402 14.28 12.01 15.71
C PHE A 402 14.86 13.20 14.94
N PHE A 403 14.03 14.02 14.33
CA PHE A 403 14.44 15.02 13.36
C PHE A 403 14.56 16.42 13.98
N GLU A 404 15.20 17.33 13.26
CA GLU A 404 15.33 18.72 13.68
C GLU A 404 13.95 19.40 13.76
N ASN A 405 13.73 20.15 14.85
CA ASN A 405 12.50 20.91 15.10
C ASN A 405 12.75 22.42 15.25
N ASN A 406 14.01 22.85 15.21
CA ASN A 406 14.42 24.24 15.26
C ASN A 406 14.89 24.69 13.88
N SER A 407 14.08 25.50 13.20
CA SER A 407 14.38 26.02 11.87
C SER A 407 15.69 26.79 11.78
N SER A 408 16.16 27.40 12.89
CA SER A 408 17.45 28.11 12.93
C SER A 408 18.67 27.19 12.87
N ARG A 409 18.50 25.87 13.05
CA ARG A 409 19.56 24.87 12.94
C ARG A 409 19.52 24.09 11.63
N LEU A 410 18.49 24.28 10.81
CA LEU A 410 18.44 23.69 9.48
C LEU A 410 19.60 24.26 8.63
N PRO A 411 20.12 23.49 7.66
CA PRO A 411 21.16 23.97 6.76
C PRO A 411 20.75 25.26 6.06
N LYS A 412 21.72 26.12 5.73
CA LYS A 412 21.40 27.45 5.16
C LYS A 412 20.61 27.36 3.86
N TRP A 413 20.92 26.38 3.02
CA TRP A 413 20.22 26.14 1.75
C TRP A 413 18.77 25.63 1.94
N CYS A 414 18.39 25.23 3.16
CA CYS A 414 17.04 24.76 3.46
C CYS A 414 16.04 25.91 3.30
N ASN A 415 14.94 25.66 2.58
CA ASN A 415 13.91 26.65 2.25
C ASN A 415 14.37 27.83 1.36
N ASP A 416 15.66 27.94 0.98
CA ASP A 416 16.17 29.05 0.16
C ASP A 416 15.51 29.13 -1.24
N ALA A 417 15.02 28.00 -1.74
CA ALA A 417 14.40 27.89 -3.06
C ALA A 417 12.87 28.08 -3.06
N ASP A 418 12.23 28.32 -1.91
CA ASP A 418 10.77 28.44 -1.78
C ASP A 418 10.38 29.71 -1.00
N ASN A 419 9.19 30.23 -1.24
CA ASN A 419 8.65 31.37 -0.49
C ASN A 419 7.88 30.95 0.78
N VAL A 420 7.72 29.65 0.99
CA VAL A 420 7.10 29.05 2.17
C VAL A 420 8.16 28.30 2.96
N GLU A 421 8.33 28.65 4.24
CA GLU A 421 9.23 27.96 5.14
C GLU A 421 8.59 26.67 5.66
N LEU A 422 9.19 25.52 5.33
CA LEU A 422 8.81 24.20 5.86
C LEU A 422 9.65 23.86 7.11
N PRO A 423 9.14 23.02 8.02
CA PRO A 423 9.88 22.57 9.21
C PRO A 423 11.02 21.57 8.88
N TYR A 424 11.15 21.18 7.61
CA TYR A 424 12.18 20.32 7.02
C TYR A 424 12.61 20.90 5.67
N CYS A 425 13.59 20.29 5.00
CA CYS A 425 14.15 20.83 3.77
C CYS A 425 13.63 20.09 2.54
N GLN A 426 12.81 20.70 1.69
CA GLN A 426 12.44 20.08 0.43
C GLN A 426 13.48 20.38 -0.66
N ILE A 427 14.24 19.36 -1.04
CA ILE A 427 15.40 19.49 -1.93
C ILE A 427 15.10 19.25 -3.41
N LEU A 428 14.01 18.55 -3.73
CA LEU A 428 13.57 18.27 -5.10
C LEU A 428 12.04 18.28 -5.20
N GLY A 429 11.53 18.62 -6.38
CA GLY A 429 10.15 18.40 -6.77
C GLY A 429 9.36 19.68 -6.99
N LYS A 430 8.42 19.61 -7.94
CA LYS A 430 7.56 20.70 -8.40
C LYS A 430 6.52 21.13 -7.36
N TYR A 431 5.94 20.17 -6.65
CA TYR A 431 4.89 20.38 -5.67
C TYR A 431 5.45 20.41 -4.26
N ARG A 432 4.86 21.22 -3.38
CA ARG A 432 5.27 21.27 -1.98
C ARG A 432 4.89 19.98 -1.27
N MET A 433 5.87 19.32 -0.68
CA MET A 433 5.65 18.11 0.09
C MET A 433 5.03 18.44 1.45
N GLU A 434 4.07 17.63 1.87
CA GLU A 434 3.52 17.63 3.21
C GLU A 434 3.97 16.36 3.94
N LEU A 435 4.32 16.49 5.22
CA LEU A 435 4.59 15.35 6.11
C LEU A 435 3.71 15.50 7.38
N PRO A 436 2.41 15.16 7.31
CA PRO A 436 1.49 15.39 8.43
C PRO A 436 1.89 14.61 9.68
N GLY A 437 2.11 15.32 10.78
CA GLY A 437 2.61 14.71 12.02
C GLY A 437 4.13 14.61 12.09
N TYR A 438 4.86 15.25 11.18
CA TYR A 438 6.32 15.39 11.24
C TYR A 438 6.80 15.67 12.66
N ASN A 439 7.72 14.83 13.13
CA ASN A 439 8.49 15.05 14.35
C ASN A 439 7.62 15.26 15.61
N SER A 440 6.53 14.51 15.73
CA SER A 440 5.49 14.72 16.75
C SER A 440 5.43 13.66 17.86
N MET A 441 6.03 12.49 17.67
CA MET A 441 5.89 11.35 18.57
C MET A 441 7.21 10.83 19.12
N ASP A 442 7.27 10.66 20.45
CA ASP A 442 8.36 9.94 21.10
C ASP A 442 8.20 8.42 20.86
N PRO A 443 9.27 7.66 20.63
CA PRO A 443 9.18 6.21 20.47
C PRO A 443 8.82 5.53 21.80
N TYR A 444 8.05 4.45 21.75
CA TYR A 444 7.64 3.65 22.90
C TYR A 444 7.61 2.15 22.58
N PRO A 445 7.68 1.27 23.61
CA PRO A 445 7.60 -0.18 23.40
C PRO A 445 6.31 -0.60 22.69
N HIS A 446 6.41 -1.56 21.76
CA HIS A 446 5.32 -2.12 20.97
C HIS A 446 4.55 -1.11 20.11
N MET A 447 5.18 0.03 19.79
CA MET A 447 4.62 1.04 18.90
C MET A 447 4.31 0.44 17.52
N ASN A 448 3.13 0.78 16.97
CA ASN A 448 2.62 0.37 15.65
C ASN A 448 2.10 -1.06 15.55
N GLU A 449 2.41 -1.95 16.49
CA GLU A 449 1.98 -3.35 16.44
C GLU A 449 0.44 -3.51 16.50
N ARG A 450 -0.28 -2.47 16.95
CA ARG A 450 -1.75 -2.51 17.11
C ARG A 450 -2.45 -1.27 16.55
N CYS A 451 -1.76 -0.48 15.73
CA CYS A 451 -2.32 0.74 15.20
C CYS A 451 -3.25 0.49 14.02
N PRO A 452 -4.49 1.02 14.05
CA PRO A 452 -5.32 1.04 12.86
C PRO A 452 -4.75 2.07 11.86
N SER A 453 -4.49 1.65 10.64
CA SER A 453 -4.23 2.55 9.50
C SER A 453 -5.38 2.46 8.51
N MET A 454 -6.49 3.13 8.82
CA MET A 454 -7.67 3.12 7.94
C MET A 454 -7.92 4.48 7.29
N PRO A 455 -7.94 4.55 5.93
CA PRO A 455 -8.45 5.72 5.23
C PRO A 455 -9.94 5.95 5.56
N PRO A 456 -10.42 7.20 5.47
CA PRO A 456 -9.67 8.42 5.14
C PRO A 456 -9.10 9.15 6.37
N LYS A 457 -9.34 8.65 7.59
CA LYS A 457 -9.02 9.41 8.82
C LYS A 457 -7.65 9.10 9.39
N TYR A 458 -7.10 7.91 9.12
CA TYR A 458 -5.80 7.46 9.64
C TYR A 458 -5.65 7.72 11.14
N TYR A 459 -6.75 7.49 11.87
CA TYR A 459 -6.82 7.77 13.29
C TYR A 459 -5.87 6.83 14.03
N ARG A 460 -4.93 7.41 14.78
CA ARG A 460 -3.99 6.68 15.61
C ARG A 460 -4.39 6.82 17.09
N PRO A 461 -4.91 5.78 17.75
CA PRO A 461 -5.12 5.77 19.18
C PRO A 461 -3.81 6.01 19.95
N GLU A 462 -3.93 6.54 21.17
CA GLU A 462 -2.77 6.70 22.06
C GLU A 462 -2.21 5.33 22.44
N ASN A 463 -0.88 5.15 22.32
CA ASN A 463 -0.15 3.92 22.64
C ASN A 463 -0.63 2.66 21.89
N CYS A 464 -1.02 2.82 20.62
CA CYS A 464 -1.04 1.72 19.67
C CYS A 464 0.34 1.53 19.00
#